data_AF-A0A2U2HM52-F1
#
_entry.id   AF-A0A2U2HM52-F1
#
_cell.length_a   1.000
_cell.length_b   1.000
_cell.length_c   1.000
_cell.angle_alpha   90.00
_cell.angle_beta   90.00
_cell.angle_gamma   90.00
#
_symmetry.space_group_name_H-M   'P 1'
#
loop_
_entity.id
_entity.type
_entity.pdbx_description
1 polymer ?
#
loop_
_entity_poly.entity_id
_entity_poly.type
_entity_poly.pdbx_seq_one_letter_code
_entity_poly.pdbx_strand_id
1 'polypeptide(L)'
;MFMTTPAHSAQPEDKCKLVAVGNLPLTFTGGAFAPTIDGSINGNPTKVLIDLSSYETNIGTAALDAMGISYRDTFQNVSAIGGPATMYETRLDELKAGPAKGKGRFRVYDSDSTDFGFRVGADFLLRLDLEISLAQKYLKFWSPVDCGGKHLAHWDADAVVIPFYVVGSDDARPLFKVKINGHEAEAMFSPSTAMSIIDSNLAKKIGLAPNSPQMTAAGEIKGRGGQTMKSWFAKIDQLEIGEEKIQNVQIRMLDTSPSVQVILGADFMRAHRILISTTQQRIYLTYTGGDIFPKVPGINQAWFRAEVAAGNPDAQVRMGDAEGEKPTAERDNGAQVTWYQKAAAQGNRTAQIKLGRKKFASGDFAGGAIDFKQAQAQRVTLQLTAELYLASARSGNAAQALEDIKATKLKKTDDWSQNLIDFVLGKIDSEKLRKRPAKGMWSKDAAACTAEFYIAQSHLIAGQAALARPALEAAIAACKDRTFESEAAQMDLDRLPR
;
A
#
# COMPACT_ATOMS: atom_id res chain seq x y z
N MET A 1 22.58 -63.43 49.33
CA MET A 1 22.09 -63.17 47.97
C MET A 1 21.16 -61.96 48.06
N PHE A 2 21.70 -60.74 47.91
CA PHE A 2 20.92 -59.51 47.93
C PHE A 2 20.61 -59.13 46.49
N MET A 3 19.33 -59.17 46.11
CA MET A 3 18.86 -58.67 44.83
C MET A 3 18.81 -57.14 44.89
N THR A 4 19.64 -56.49 44.07
CA THR A 4 19.54 -55.07 43.77
C THR A 4 18.49 -54.86 42.67
N THR A 5 17.41 -54.16 43.00
CA THR A 5 16.49 -53.60 41.99
C THR A 5 17.17 -52.44 41.27
N PRO A 6 17.13 -52.36 39.94
CA PRO A 6 17.65 -51.21 39.21
C PRO A 6 16.68 -50.04 39.35
N ALA A 7 17.20 -48.91 39.81
CA ALA A 7 16.49 -47.64 39.77
C ALA A 7 16.19 -47.29 38.31
N HIS A 8 14.91 -47.20 37.95
CA HIS A 8 14.47 -46.57 36.72
C HIS A 8 14.90 -45.10 36.75
N SER A 9 15.80 -44.70 35.86
CA SER A 9 16.02 -43.29 35.57
C SER A 9 14.75 -42.75 34.91
N ALA A 10 13.95 -41.99 35.66
CA ALA A 10 12.95 -41.14 35.06
C ALA A 10 13.68 -40.13 34.16
N GLN A 11 13.42 -40.17 32.85
CA GLN A 11 13.88 -39.11 31.96
C GLN A 11 13.29 -37.78 32.46
N PRO A 12 14.07 -36.69 32.50
CA PRO A 12 13.54 -35.41 32.90
C PRO A 12 12.42 -35.03 31.93
N GLU A 13 11.20 -34.85 32.44
CA GLU A 13 10.07 -34.36 31.66
C GLU A 13 10.48 -33.10 30.89
N ASP A 14 10.10 -33.01 29.61
CA ASP A 14 10.33 -31.80 28.84
C ASP A 14 9.47 -30.67 29.43
N LYS A 15 10.12 -29.78 30.20
CA LYS A 15 9.46 -28.65 30.85
C LYS A 15 9.09 -27.54 29.88
N CYS A 16 9.69 -27.49 28.68
CA CYS A 16 9.41 -26.44 27.72
C CYS A 16 8.02 -26.60 27.12
N LYS A 17 7.19 -25.58 27.27
CA LYS A 17 5.84 -25.52 26.70
C LYS A 17 5.70 -24.27 25.86
N LEU A 18 5.51 -24.44 24.56
CA LEU A 18 5.17 -23.35 23.65
C LEU A 18 3.64 -23.15 23.67
N VAL A 19 3.16 -22.23 24.51
CA VAL A 19 1.72 -22.03 24.72
C VAL A 19 1.15 -21.07 23.68
N ALA A 20 0.18 -21.52 22.89
CA ALA A 20 -0.51 -20.68 21.91
C ALA A 20 -1.44 -19.68 22.63
N VAL A 21 -1.25 -18.38 22.38
CA VAL A 21 -2.06 -17.29 22.96
C VAL A 21 -3.17 -16.86 22.01
N GLY A 22 -2.92 -16.84 20.71
CA GLY A 22 -3.92 -16.45 19.73
C GLY A 22 -3.47 -16.66 18.29
N ASN A 23 -4.45 -16.78 17.40
CA ASN A 23 -4.25 -16.92 15.96
C ASN A 23 -5.13 -15.89 15.24
N LEU A 24 -4.53 -15.02 14.43
CA LEU A 24 -5.22 -13.98 13.68
C LEU A 24 -5.09 -14.28 12.19
N PRO A 25 -6.22 -14.46 11.45
CA PRO A 25 -6.16 -14.60 10.01
C PRO A 25 -5.77 -13.27 9.36
N LEU A 26 -4.92 -13.35 8.34
CA LEU A 26 -4.51 -12.22 7.52
C LEU A 26 -5.40 -12.10 6.28
N THR A 27 -5.72 -10.87 5.91
CA THR A 27 -6.20 -10.49 4.58
C THR A 27 -5.15 -9.65 3.86
N PHE A 28 -5.25 -9.52 2.54
CA PHE A 28 -4.41 -8.59 1.78
C PHE A 28 -5.25 -7.48 1.20
N THR A 29 -4.85 -6.23 1.44
CA THR A 29 -5.65 -5.04 1.09
C THR A 29 -4.81 -4.00 0.35
N GLY A 30 -5.48 -3.23 -0.51
CA GLY A 30 -4.90 -2.14 -1.29
C GLY A 30 -4.03 -2.62 -2.45
N GLY A 31 -3.57 -1.68 -3.27
CA GLY A 31 -2.79 -1.99 -4.49
C GLY A 31 -1.45 -2.67 -4.22
N ALA A 32 -0.90 -2.52 -3.01
CA ALA A 32 0.33 -3.19 -2.58
C ALA A 32 0.09 -4.59 -1.98
N PHE A 33 -1.17 -5.01 -1.83
CA PHE A 33 -1.55 -6.27 -1.17
C PHE A 33 -0.90 -6.41 0.22
N ALA A 34 -0.98 -5.34 1.00
CA ALA A 34 -0.39 -5.28 2.32
C ALA A 34 -1.15 -6.21 3.28
N PRO A 35 -0.46 -6.93 4.17
CA PRO A 35 -1.11 -7.83 5.13
C PRO A 35 -1.83 -7.03 6.20
N THR A 36 -3.12 -7.33 6.33
CA THR A 36 -4.02 -6.67 7.25
C THR A 36 -4.78 -7.69 8.11
N ILE A 37 -5.23 -7.25 9.28
CA ILE A 37 -6.26 -7.93 10.07
C ILE A 37 -7.48 -7.02 10.21
N ASP A 38 -8.58 -7.57 10.71
CA ASP A 38 -9.75 -6.76 11.04
C ASP A 38 -9.57 -6.00 12.36
N GLY A 39 -10.14 -4.81 12.41
CA GLY A 39 -10.13 -3.95 13.58
C GLY A 39 -11.22 -2.90 13.55
N SER A 40 -11.18 -1.98 14.51
CA SER A 40 -12.09 -0.84 14.56
C SER A 40 -11.49 0.36 15.28
N ILE A 41 -11.97 1.55 14.90
CA ILE A 41 -11.70 2.83 15.57
C ILE A 41 -13.05 3.36 16.08
N ASN A 42 -13.21 3.46 17.40
CA ASN A 42 -14.46 3.85 18.05
C ASN A 42 -15.69 3.09 17.50
N GLY A 43 -15.56 1.78 17.31
CA GLY A 43 -16.61 0.91 16.76
C GLY A 43 -16.76 0.94 15.23
N ASN A 44 -16.13 1.89 14.51
CA ASN A 44 -16.14 1.90 13.05
C ASN A 44 -15.18 0.82 12.51
N PRO A 45 -15.67 -0.17 11.75
CA PRO A 45 -14.82 -1.23 11.20
C PRO A 45 -13.74 -0.68 10.28
N THR A 46 -12.55 -1.26 10.35
CA THR A 46 -11.44 -0.91 9.47
C THR A 46 -10.44 -2.06 9.35
N LYS A 47 -9.55 -1.97 8.35
CA LYS A 47 -8.39 -2.85 8.25
C LYS A 47 -7.23 -2.30 9.06
N VAL A 48 -6.43 -3.22 9.62
CA VAL A 48 -5.27 -2.90 10.45
C VAL A 48 -4.04 -3.44 9.77
N LEU A 49 -3.12 -2.56 9.38
CA LEU A 49 -1.86 -2.95 8.74
C LEU A 49 -0.90 -3.56 9.76
N ILE A 50 -0.26 -4.66 9.38
CA ILE A 50 0.78 -5.32 10.17
C ILE A 50 2.14 -4.76 9.73
N ASP A 51 2.82 -4.00 10.59
CA ASP A 51 4.03 -3.26 10.24
C ASP A 51 5.15 -3.40 11.29
N LEU A 52 5.97 -4.44 11.15
CA LEU A 52 7.13 -4.68 12.03
C LEU A 52 8.24 -3.62 11.87
N SER A 53 8.19 -2.79 10.83
CA SER A 53 9.15 -1.69 10.64
C SER A 53 8.72 -0.39 11.34
N SER A 54 7.47 -0.32 11.81
CA SER A 54 6.97 0.77 12.63
C SER A 54 7.31 0.50 14.10
N TYR A 55 8.03 1.43 14.74
CA TYR A 55 8.38 1.27 16.16
C TYR A 55 7.13 1.38 17.06
N GLU A 56 6.17 2.22 16.67
CA GLU A 56 4.92 2.45 17.39
C GLU A 56 3.66 2.17 16.54
N THR A 57 2.58 1.83 17.21
CA THR A 57 1.23 1.72 16.65
C THR A 57 0.66 3.11 16.36
N ASN A 58 0.16 3.32 15.15
CA ASN A 58 -0.29 4.65 14.72
C ASN A 58 -1.42 4.63 13.68
N ILE A 59 -2.14 5.74 13.61
CA ILE A 59 -3.39 5.89 12.83
C ILE A 59 -3.15 6.84 11.65
N GLY A 60 -3.77 6.57 10.50
CA GLY A 60 -3.69 7.46 9.34
C GLY A 60 -4.68 8.64 9.43
N THR A 61 -4.26 9.84 9.03
CA THR A 61 -5.12 11.03 8.95
C THR A 61 -6.37 10.80 8.09
N ALA A 62 -6.22 10.18 6.91
CA ALA A 62 -7.37 9.90 6.03
C ALA A 62 -8.45 9.01 6.68
N ALA A 63 -8.08 8.10 7.58
CA ALA A 63 -9.03 7.24 8.29
C ALA A 63 -9.83 8.03 9.33
N LEU A 64 -9.16 8.92 10.07
CA LEU A 64 -9.81 9.78 11.05
C LEU A 64 -10.71 10.81 10.38
N ASP A 65 -10.25 11.42 9.29
CA ASP A 65 -11.02 12.36 8.47
C ASP A 65 -12.31 11.68 7.96
N ALA A 66 -12.23 10.44 7.47
CA ALA A 66 -13.39 9.68 7.00
C ALA A 66 -14.41 9.36 8.11
N MET A 67 -13.96 9.26 9.36
CA MET A 67 -14.81 9.00 10.53
C MET A 67 -15.23 10.28 11.26
N GLY A 68 -14.81 11.46 10.78
CA GLY A 68 -15.07 12.74 11.46
C GLY A 68 -14.40 12.85 12.83
N ILE A 69 -13.30 12.14 13.06
CA ILE A 69 -12.58 12.13 14.33
C ILE A 69 -11.46 13.18 14.28
N SER A 70 -11.52 14.13 15.21
CA SER A 70 -10.52 15.19 15.32
C SER A 70 -9.17 14.66 15.82
N TYR A 71 -8.10 15.29 15.34
CA TYR A 71 -6.74 15.10 15.80
C TYR A 71 -6.03 16.45 15.87
N ARG A 72 -4.95 16.55 16.65
CA ARG A 72 -4.16 17.77 16.83
C ARG A 72 -2.71 17.56 16.45
N ASP A 73 -2.08 18.59 15.92
CA ASP A 73 -0.65 18.61 15.64
C ASP A 73 0.13 18.55 16.96
N THR A 74 1.16 17.71 17.01
CA THR A 74 2.05 17.63 18.17
C THR A 74 3.26 18.54 18.03
N PHE A 75 3.43 19.18 16.87
CA PHE A 75 4.59 19.95 16.44
C PHE A 75 5.90 19.14 16.46
N GLN A 76 5.78 17.81 16.46
CA GLN A 76 6.90 16.88 16.37
C GLN A 76 6.99 16.33 14.94
N ASN A 77 8.21 16.09 14.49
CA ASN A 77 8.48 15.35 13.27
C ASN A 77 9.19 14.04 13.62
N VAL A 78 8.88 12.99 12.88
CA VAL A 78 9.55 11.69 12.99
C VAL A 78 10.26 11.34 11.70
N SER A 79 11.36 10.62 11.83
CA SER A 79 12.12 10.11 10.70
C SER A 79 11.29 9.09 9.93
N ALA A 80 11.14 9.29 8.63
CA ALA A 80 10.43 8.38 7.76
C ALA A 80 11.13 8.27 6.39
N ILE A 81 10.77 7.22 5.63
CA ILE A 81 11.17 7.10 4.23
C ILE A 81 10.55 8.28 3.46
N GLY A 82 11.35 8.99 2.66
CA GLY A 82 10.92 10.21 1.97
C GLY A 82 10.86 11.45 2.86
N GLY A 83 11.69 11.52 3.91
CA GLY A 83 11.86 12.71 4.74
C GLY A 83 11.08 12.69 6.07
N PRO A 84 11.18 13.78 6.87
CA PRO A 84 10.45 13.89 8.12
C PRO A 84 8.94 13.88 7.88
N ALA A 85 8.20 13.13 8.70
CA ALA A 85 6.75 13.13 8.71
C ALA A 85 6.22 13.87 9.94
N THR A 86 5.21 14.73 9.76
CA THR A 86 4.54 15.43 10.85
C THR A 86 3.73 14.46 11.70
N MET A 87 3.84 14.63 13.01
CA MET A 87 3.15 13.84 14.00
C MET A 87 1.94 14.56 14.56
N TYR A 88 0.84 13.85 14.57
CA TYR A 88 -0.40 14.26 15.19
C TYR A 88 -0.74 13.32 16.34
N GLU A 89 -1.76 13.68 17.12
CA GLU A 89 -2.34 12.80 18.11
C GLU A 89 -3.86 12.93 18.14
N THR A 90 -4.52 11.85 18.55
CA THR A 90 -5.96 11.81 18.80
C THR A 90 -6.25 11.06 20.09
N ARG A 91 -7.46 11.24 20.62
CA ARG A 91 -7.96 10.47 21.76
C ARG A 91 -9.13 9.60 21.29
N LEU A 92 -9.02 8.30 21.51
CA LEU A 92 -10.04 7.33 21.15
C LEU A 92 -10.61 6.66 22.39
N ASP A 93 -11.90 6.33 22.31
CA ASP A 93 -12.58 5.49 23.28
C ASP A 93 -12.25 4.01 23.07
N GLU A 94 -12.04 3.60 21.83
CA GLU A 94 -11.58 2.25 21.49
C GLU A 94 -10.72 2.27 20.22
N LEU A 95 -9.57 1.59 20.28
CA LEU A 95 -8.80 1.13 19.14
C LEU A 95 -8.69 -0.39 19.25
N LYS A 96 -9.22 -1.12 18.29
CA LYS A 96 -9.28 -2.59 18.31
C LYS A 96 -8.50 -3.19 17.14
N ALA A 97 -7.57 -4.09 17.43
CA ALA A 97 -6.80 -4.86 16.45
C ALA A 97 -7.01 -6.37 16.73
N GLY A 98 -7.82 -7.04 15.91
CA GLY A 98 -8.27 -8.39 16.21
C GLY A 98 -8.97 -8.48 17.58
N PRO A 99 -8.58 -9.39 18.50
CA PRO A 99 -9.16 -9.47 19.84
C PRO A 99 -8.65 -8.40 20.80
N ALA A 100 -7.53 -7.74 20.47
CA ALA A 100 -6.92 -6.76 21.36
C ALA A 100 -7.61 -5.40 21.26
N LYS A 101 -7.70 -4.71 22.40
CA LYS A 101 -8.33 -3.39 22.53
C LYS A 101 -7.44 -2.45 23.32
N GLY A 102 -7.42 -1.19 22.93
CA GLY A 102 -6.80 -0.10 23.65
C GLY A 102 -7.72 1.11 23.72
N LYS A 103 -7.51 1.97 24.70
CA LYS A 103 -8.20 3.25 24.88
C LYS A 103 -7.18 4.31 25.28
N GLY A 104 -7.37 5.55 24.85
CA GLY A 104 -6.54 6.67 25.28
C GLY A 104 -6.00 7.51 24.13
N ARG A 105 -4.78 8.03 24.30
CA ARG A 105 -4.10 8.83 23.28
C ARG A 105 -3.32 7.93 22.33
N PHE A 106 -3.46 8.18 21.03
CA PHE A 106 -2.76 7.47 19.98
C PHE A 106 -2.06 8.45 19.04
N ARG A 107 -0.91 8.04 18.53
CA ARG A 107 -0.18 8.77 17.50
C ARG A 107 -0.89 8.66 16.16
N VAL A 108 -0.87 9.75 15.42
CA VAL A 108 -1.50 9.90 14.12
C VAL A 108 -0.45 10.39 13.15
N TYR A 109 -0.37 9.76 11.98
CA TYR A 109 0.58 10.09 10.92
C TYR A 109 -0.19 10.55 9.70
N ASP A 110 0.42 11.47 8.97
CA ASP A 110 -0.13 11.86 7.69
C ASP A 110 -0.15 10.66 6.72
N SER A 111 -1.33 10.38 6.18
CA SER A 111 -1.56 9.27 5.27
C SER A 111 -2.75 9.59 4.37
N ASP A 112 -2.52 9.53 3.07
CA ASP A 112 -3.57 9.66 2.06
C ASP A 112 -4.32 8.33 1.82
N SER A 113 -3.87 7.19 2.35
CA SER A 113 -4.53 5.89 2.12
C SER A 113 -5.66 5.64 3.11
N THR A 114 -6.74 5.03 2.61
CA THR A 114 -7.85 4.45 3.38
C THR A 114 -7.91 2.93 3.27
N ASP A 115 -6.89 2.30 2.67
CA ASP A 115 -6.82 0.84 2.53
C ASP A 115 -6.76 0.15 3.91
N PHE A 116 -6.31 0.89 4.92
CA PHE A 116 -6.33 0.52 6.33
C PHE A 116 -6.56 1.78 7.18
N GLY A 117 -7.14 1.61 8.36
CA GLY A 117 -7.39 2.70 9.29
C GLY A 117 -6.16 3.06 10.11
N PHE A 118 -5.44 2.04 10.56
CA PHE A 118 -4.24 2.20 11.38
C PHE A 118 -3.30 1.02 11.20
N ARG A 119 -2.06 1.17 11.69
CA ARG A 119 -1.03 0.13 11.68
C ARG A 119 -0.65 -0.23 13.10
N VAL A 120 -0.43 -1.52 13.33
CA VAL A 120 0.17 -2.03 14.57
C VAL A 120 1.66 -2.23 14.37
N GLY A 121 2.44 -1.62 15.26
CA GLY A 121 3.89 -1.63 15.23
C GLY A 121 4.51 -2.68 16.14
N ALA A 122 5.83 -2.65 16.26
CA ALA A 122 6.60 -3.52 17.13
C ALA A 122 6.21 -3.39 18.62
N ASP A 123 5.85 -2.18 19.08
CA ASP A 123 5.33 -1.89 20.42
C ASP A 123 4.14 -2.78 20.86
N PHE A 124 3.37 -3.24 19.89
CA PHE A 124 2.21 -4.11 20.10
C PHE A 124 2.51 -5.55 19.65
N LEU A 125 3.03 -5.73 18.44
CA LEU A 125 3.22 -7.04 17.81
C LEU A 125 4.24 -7.93 18.54
N LEU A 126 5.21 -7.33 19.23
CA LEU A 126 6.36 -8.03 19.81
C LEU A 126 6.32 -8.07 21.35
N ARG A 127 5.13 -7.90 21.95
CA ARG A 127 4.89 -8.16 23.38
C ARG A 127 4.90 -9.65 23.73
N LEU A 128 4.69 -10.49 22.73
CA LEU A 128 4.73 -11.93 22.77
C LEU A 128 5.60 -12.43 21.62
N ASP A 129 5.97 -13.70 21.67
CA ASP A 129 6.63 -14.34 20.55
C ASP A 129 5.67 -14.39 19.36
N LEU A 130 6.10 -13.92 18.20
CA LEU A 130 5.25 -13.75 17.02
C LEU A 130 5.66 -14.70 15.90
N GLU A 131 4.75 -15.58 15.51
CA GLU A 131 4.86 -16.38 14.30
C GLU A 131 4.03 -15.76 13.17
N ILE A 132 4.62 -15.63 11.99
CA ILE A 132 3.97 -15.10 10.79
C ILE A 132 4.18 -16.03 9.59
N SER A 133 3.09 -16.27 8.87
CA SER A 133 3.14 -16.86 7.52
C SER A 133 2.21 -16.07 6.61
N LEU A 134 2.80 -15.35 5.65
CA LEU A 134 2.00 -14.64 4.64
C LEU A 134 1.37 -15.60 3.64
N ALA A 135 2.06 -16.68 3.27
CA ALA A 135 1.52 -17.71 2.38
C ALA A 135 0.29 -18.41 2.98
N GLN A 136 0.36 -18.75 4.28
CA GLN A 136 -0.75 -19.41 4.99
C GLN A 136 -1.72 -18.40 5.64
N LYS A 137 -1.48 -17.10 5.46
CA LYS A 137 -2.34 -16.00 5.89
C LYS A 137 -2.65 -15.98 7.39
N TYR A 138 -1.64 -16.04 8.25
CA TYR A 138 -1.87 -15.88 9.67
C TYR A 138 -0.73 -15.18 10.43
N LEU A 139 -1.12 -14.64 11.59
CA LEU A 139 -0.25 -14.31 12.72
C LEU A 139 -0.61 -15.20 13.89
N LYS A 140 0.37 -15.77 14.56
CA LYS A 140 0.16 -16.56 15.78
C LYS A 140 1.06 -16.05 16.88
N PHE A 141 0.48 -15.86 18.06
CA PHE A 141 1.18 -15.36 19.23
C PHE A 141 1.43 -16.49 20.20
N TRP A 142 2.64 -16.53 20.76
CA TRP A 142 3.12 -17.58 21.63
C TRP A 142 3.63 -17.02 22.95
N SER A 143 3.46 -17.80 24.02
CA SER A 143 4.03 -17.56 25.33
C SER A 143 4.84 -18.80 25.73
N PRO A 144 6.15 -18.84 25.45
CA PRO A 144 7.00 -19.95 25.87
C PRO A 144 7.14 -19.99 27.40
N VAL A 145 7.03 -21.18 27.98
CA VAL A 145 7.21 -21.43 29.42
C VAL A 145 8.35 -22.44 29.59
N ASP A 146 9.32 -22.12 30.46
CA ASP A 146 10.46 -22.99 30.80
C ASP A 146 11.28 -23.49 29.60
N CYS A 147 11.36 -22.70 28.53
CA CYS A 147 12.04 -23.10 27.31
C CYS A 147 13.54 -22.77 27.24
N GLY A 148 14.02 -21.81 28.04
CA GLY A 148 15.43 -21.43 28.04
C GLY A 148 15.96 -21.19 26.63
N GLY A 149 17.06 -21.87 26.27
CA GLY A 149 17.66 -21.79 24.94
C GLY A 149 17.18 -22.83 23.92
N LYS A 150 16.11 -23.59 24.21
CA LYS A 150 15.58 -24.63 23.29
C LYS A 150 15.10 -24.05 21.97
N HIS A 151 15.18 -24.87 20.92
CA HIS A 151 14.68 -24.54 19.59
C HIS A 151 13.15 -24.40 19.61
N LEU A 152 12.61 -23.26 19.16
CA LEU A 152 11.17 -22.95 19.25
C LEU A 152 10.41 -23.07 17.93
N ALA A 153 11.09 -23.28 16.80
CA ALA A 153 10.40 -23.59 15.55
C ALA A 153 9.79 -25.01 15.63
N HIS A 154 8.59 -25.07 16.19
CA HIS A 154 7.85 -26.31 16.44
C HIS A 154 7.44 -27.06 15.17
N TRP A 155 7.57 -26.42 14.01
CA TRP A 155 7.21 -26.99 12.72
C TRP A 155 8.40 -27.52 11.92
N ASP A 156 9.63 -27.17 12.31
CA ASP A 156 10.84 -27.47 11.55
C ASP A 156 12.04 -27.49 12.50
N ALA A 157 12.63 -28.66 12.69
CA ALA A 157 13.79 -28.84 13.57
C ALA A 157 15.07 -28.23 12.98
N ASP A 158 15.09 -27.98 11.67
CA ASP A 158 16.24 -27.48 10.91
C ASP A 158 16.05 -26.00 10.53
N ALA A 159 15.09 -25.30 11.15
CA ALA A 159 14.85 -23.89 10.87
C ALA A 159 16.12 -23.06 11.14
N VAL A 160 16.39 -22.10 10.24
CA VAL A 160 17.53 -21.19 10.39
C VAL A 160 17.31 -20.32 11.62
N VAL A 161 18.30 -20.28 12.51
CA VAL A 161 18.25 -19.50 13.76
C VAL A 161 19.13 -18.26 13.64
N ILE A 162 18.53 -17.09 13.78
CA ILE A 162 19.20 -15.80 13.61
C ILE A 162 19.07 -15.02 14.93
N PRO A 163 20.19 -14.65 15.59
CA PRO A 163 20.12 -13.73 16.72
C PRO A 163 19.73 -12.34 16.25
N PHE A 164 18.93 -11.63 17.05
CA PHE A 164 18.61 -10.23 16.80
C PHE A 164 18.86 -9.38 18.04
N TYR A 165 18.96 -8.07 17.85
CA TYR A 165 19.00 -7.08 18.91
C TYR A 165 17.98 -5.98 18.65
N VAL A 166 17.73 -5.18 19.68
CA VAL A 166 16.90 -3.98 19.63
C VAL A 166 17.77 -2.77 19.92
N VAL A 167 17.46 -1.61 19.33
CA VAL A 167 18.31 -0.41 19.43
C VAL A 167 18.22 0.23 20.82
N GLY A 168 17.06 0.19 21.46
CA GLY A 168 16.82 0.77 22.78
C GLY A 168 15.58 0.18 23.46
N SER A 169 15.34 0.53 24.73
CA SER A 169 14.20 0.02 25.51
C SER A 169 12.83 0.39 24.91
N ASP A 170 12.78 1.50 24.18
CA ASP A 170 11.55 2.07 23.64
C ASP A 170 11.31 1.69 22.17
N ASP A 171 12.25 0.96 21.56
CA ASP A 171 12.17 0.51 20.16
C ASP A 171 12.30 -1.02 20.09
N ALA A 172 11.15 -1.70 20.08
CA ALA A 172 11.09 -3.16 20.05
C ALA A 172 11.39 -3.77 18.68
N ARG A 173 11.77 -2.99 17.66
CA ARG A 173 12.01 -3.52 16.31
C ARG A 173 13.25 -4.43 16.29
N PRO A 174 13.13 -5.66 15.79
CA PRO A 174 14.23 -6.61 15.75
C PRO A 174 15.16 -6.28 14.58
N LEU A 175 16.43 -5.99 14.89
CA LEU A 175 17.50 -5.84 13.92
C LEU A 175 18.42 -7.06 13.97
N PHE A 176 18.75 -7.60 12.80
CA PHE A 176 19.67 -8.73 12.67
C PHE A 176 20.66 -8.49 11.54
N LYS A 177 21.71 -9.31 11.49
CA LYS A 177 22.74 -9.19 10.45
C LYS A 177 22.41 -10.07 9.26
N VAL A 178 22.66 -9.53 8.07
CA VAL A 178 22.68 -10.26 6.80
C VAL A 178 23.99 -9.95 6.09
N LYS A 179 24.36 -10.75 5.07
CA LYS A 179 25.45 -10.39 4.16
C LYS A 179 24.93 -10.19 2.74
N ILE A 180 25.33 -9.10 2.11
CA ILE A 180 25.08 -8.84 0.68
C ILE A 180 26.42 -8.84 -0.03
N ASN A 181 26.63 -9.76 -0.96
CA ASN A 181 27.90 -9.97 -1.66
C ASN A 181 29.10 -10.04 -0.70
N GLY A 182 28.91 -10.72 0.44
CA GLY A 182 29.93 -10.87 1.50
C GLY A 182 30.04 -9.69 2.48
N HIS A 183 29.37 -8.55 2.24
CA HIS A 183 29.37 -7.40 3.15
C HIS A 183 28.24 -7.48 4.17
N GLU A 184 28.57 -7.38 5.45
CA GLU A 184 27.56 -7.30 6.51
C GLU A 184 26.70 -6.03 6.42
N ALA A 185 25.41 -6.20 6.68
CA ALA A 185 24.42 -5.14 6.76
C ALA A 185 23.38 -5.43 7.86
N GLU A 186 22.83 -4.36 8.44
CA GLU A 186 21.67 -4.45 9.34
C GLU A 186 20.37 -4.62 8.55
N ALA A 187 19.59 -5.62 8.94
CA ALA A 187 18.32 -5.97 8.33
C ALA A 187 17.16 -5.99 9.33
N MET A 188 15.95 -5.80 8.82
CA MET A 188 14.71 -6.08 9.53
C MET A 188 13.67 -6.74 8.61
N PHE A 189 12.65 -7.36 9.20
CA PHE A 189 11.46 -7.79 8.47
C PHE A 189 10.39 -6.69 8.43
N SER A 190 9.74 -6.52 7.29
CA SER A 190 8.63 -5.57 7.12
C SER A 190 7.55 -6.14 6.20
N PRO A 191 6.54 -6.84 6.74
CA PRO A 191 5.49 -7.42 5.92
C PRO A 191 4.61 -6.36 5.20
N SER A 192 4.62 -5.12 5.69
CA SER A 192 3.96 -3.95 5.09
C SER A 192 4.70 -3.41 3.85
N THR A 193 5.97 -3.79 3.65
CA THR A 193 6.79 -3.36 2.53
C THR A 193 6.66 -4.38 1.39
N ALA A 194 6.02 -4.01 0.29
CA ALA A 194 5.71 -4.97 -0.79
C ALA A 194 6.96 -5.58 -1.45
N MET A 195 8.01 -4.79 -1.64
CA MET A 195 9.29 -5.23 -2.21
C MET A 195 10.42 -4.94 -1.24
N SER A 196 11.35 -5.87 -1.10
CA SER A 196 12.51 -5.72 -0.25
C SER A 196 13.41 -4.58 -0.72
N ILE A 197 14.05 -3.90 0.23
CA ILE A 197 14.78 -2.65 0.00
C ILE A 197 16.23 -2.81 0.50
N ILE A 198 17.18 -2.29 -0.27
CA ILE A 198 18.52 -1.93 0.21
C ILE A 198 18.69 -0.41 0.20
N ASP A 199 19.37 0.11 1.22
CA ASP A 199 19.73 1.51 1.30
C ASP A 199 20.81 1.87 0.26
N SER A 200 20.76 3.10 -0.26
CA SER A 200 21.72 3.57 -1.25
C SER A 200 23.16 3.66 -0.72
N ASN A 201 23.37 3.89 0.58
CA ASN A 201 24.72 3.91 1.14
C ASN A 201 25.31 2.50 1.21
N LEU A 202 24.49 1.50 1.54
CA LEU A 202 24.90 0.11 1.42
C LEU A 202 25.21 -0.23 -0.03
N ALA A 203 24.34 0.12 -0.97
CA ALA A 203 24.55 -0.13 -2.40
C ALA A 203 25.88 0.47 -2.90
N LYS A 204 26.19 1.72 -2.54
CA LYS A 204 27.48 2.36 -2.83
C LYS A 204 28.65 1.59 -2.23
N LYS A 205 28.54 1.15 -0.97
CA LYS A 205 29.58 0.40 -0.25
C LYS A 205 29.91 -0.93 -0.93
N ILE A 206 28.93 -1.58 -1.54
CA ILE A 206 29.09 -2.86 -2.24
C ILE A 206 29.30 -2.71 -3.76
N GLY A 207 29.59 -1.50 -4.24
CA GLY A 207 29.94 -1.24 -5.64
C GLY A 207 28.77 -1.11 -6.61
N LEU A 208 27.54 -0.97 -6.11
CA LEU A 208 26.32 -0.80 -6.92
C LEU A 208 25.97 0.67 -7.08
N ALA A 209 26.72 1.36 -7.94
CA ALA A 209 26.40 2.73 -8.33
C ALA A 209 25.14 2.76 -9.23
N PRO A 210 24.27 3.79 -9.15
CA PRO A 210 23.01 3.85 -9.93
C PRO A 210 23.15 3.65 -11.46
N ASN A 211 24.32 3.93 -12.02
CA ASN A 211 24.61 3.80 -13.46
C ASN A 211 25.37 2.50 -13.81
N SER A 212 25.54 1.58 -12.86
CA SER A 212 26.23 0.31 -13.12
C SER A 212 25.33 -0.65 -13.94
N PRO A 213 25.90 -1.62 -14.65
CA PRO A 213 25.12 -2.63 -15.41
C PRO A 213 24.19 -3.48 -14.54
N GLN A 214 24.45 -3.54 -13.22
CA GLN A 214 23.62 -4.26 -12.26
C GLN A 214 22.39 -3.46 -11.81
N MET A 215 22.28 -2.20 -12.22
CA MET A 215 21.22 -1.28 -11.81
C MET A 215 20.27 -1.01 -12.96
N THR A 216 18.97 -1.08 -12.69
CA THR A 216 17.91 -0.74 -13.65
C THR A 216 16.96 0.26 -12.99
N ALA A 217 16.62 1.36 -13.66
CA ALA A 217 15.66 2.33 -13.12
C ALA A 217 14.31 1.65 -12.82
N ALA A 218 13.75 1.92 -11.64
CA ALA A 218 12.52 1.27 -11.16
C ALA A 218 11.40 2.29 -10.84
N GLY A 219 11.48 3.48 -11.46
CA GLY A 219 10.53 4.57 -11.28
C GLY A 219 10.72 5.33 -9.97
N GLU A 220 9.74 6.15 -9.64
CA GLU A 220 9.72 6.98 -8.44
C GLU A 220 8.75 6.45 -7.39
N ILE A 221 9.09 6.62 -6.12
CA ILE A 221 8.29 6.23 -4.96
C ILE A 221 8.07 7.44 -4.07
N LYS A 222 6.82 7.71 -3.71
CA LYS A 222 6.48 8.69 -2.66
C LYS A 222 6.62 8.02 -1.30
N GLY A 223 7.52 8.54 -0.47
CA GLY A 223 7.69 8.07 0.90
C GLY A 223 6.62 8.59 1.86
N ARG A 224 6.64 8.09 3.09
CA ARG A 224 5.74 8.54 4.18
C ARG A 224 6.02 9.98 4.61
N GLY A 225 7.24 10.49 4.44
CA GLY A 225 7.56 11.92 4.61
C GLY A 225 7.03 12.81 3.47
N GLY A 226 6.32 12.25 2.49
CA GLY A 226 5.70 12.98 1.39
C GLY A 226 6.64 13.28 0.21
N GLN A 227 7.96 13.12 0.36
CA GLN A 227 8.90 13.31 -0.75
C GLN A 227 8.88 12.13 -1.73
N THR A 228 8.97 12.47 -3.01
CA THR A 228 9.17 11.52 -4.09
C THR A 228 10.66 11.24 -4.26
N MET A 229 11.01 9.95 -4.30
CA MET A 229 12.39 9.48 -4.43
C MET A 229 12.51 8.58 -5.66
N LYS A 230 13.63 8.67 -6.35
CA LYS A 230 13.97 7.72 -7.41
C LYS A 230 14.31 6.37 -6.79
N SER A 231 13.98 5.30 -7.51
CA SER A 231 14.30 3.94 -7.11
C SER A 231 14.88 3.15 -8.27
N TRP A 232 15.61 2.10 -7.93
CA TRP A 232 16.26 1.21 -8.88
C TRP A 232 16.06 -0.24 -8.47
N PHE A 233 16.18 -1.16 -9.40
CA PHE A 233 16.40 -2.57 -9.12
C PHE A 233 17.89 -2.86 -9.21
N ALA A 234 18.44 -3.36 -8.11
CA ALA A 234 19.81 -3.80 -7.99
C ALA A 234 19.88 -5.33 -8.14
N LYS A 235 20.77 -5.81 -9.01
CA LYS A 235 21.15 -7.22 -9.05
C LYS A 235 22.31 -7.44 -8.08
N ILE A 236 22.09 -8.27 -7.07
CA ILE A 236 23.12 -8.72 -6.14
C ILE A 236 23.37 -10.21 -6.37
N ASP A 237 24.63 -10.62 -6.23
CA ASP A 237 25.04 -11.99 -6.53
C ASP A 237 24.55 -12.94 -5.44
N GLN A 238 24.62 -12.49 -4.18
CA GLN A 238 24.21 -13.29 -3.04
C GLN A 238 23.69 -12.44 -1.87
N LEU A 239 22.60 -12.91 -1.26
CA LEU A 239 22.11 -12.53 0.06
C LEU A 239 22.26 -13.72 1.01
N GLU A 240 22.86 -13.52 2.17
CA GLU A 240 22.98 -14.52 3.23
C GLU A 240 22.22 -14.07 4.48
N ILE A 241 21.39 -14.95 5.03
CA ILE A 241 20.62 -14.74 6.25
C ILE A 241 20.79 -15.98 7.13
N GLY A 242 21.59 -15.86 8.20
CA GLY A 242 22.01 -17.04 8.97
C GLY A 242 22.72 -18.05 8.06
N GLU A 243 22.18 -19.26 7.97
CA GLU A 243 22.69 -20.33 7.10
C GLU A 243 22.06 -20.34 5.70
N GLU A 244 20.99 -19.57 5.48
CA GLU A 244 20.34 -19.48 4.18
C GLU A 244 21.13 -18.60 3.21
N LYS A 245 21.34 -19.09 2.00
CA LYS A 245 22.03 -18.38 0.92
C LYS A 245 21.14 -18.30 -0.30
N ILE A 246 20.87 -17.08 -0.75
CA ILE A 246 20.00 -16.80 -1.89
C ILE A 246 20.83 -16.13 -2.97
N GLN A 247 20.87 -16.73 -4.15
CA GLN A 247 21.69 -16.26 -5.27
C GLN A 247 20.86 -15.47 -6.28
N ASN A 248 21.54 -14.61 -7.05
CA ASN A 248 20.96 -13.88 -8.18
C ASN A 248 19.72 -13.05 -7.81
N VAL A 249 19.81 -12.34 -6.69
CA VAL A 249 18.70 -11.58 -6.13
C VAL A 249 18.52 -10.25 -6.86
N GLN A 250 17.27 -9.91 -7.19
CA GLN A 250 16.91 -8.58 -7.65
C GLN A 250 16.16 -7.86 -6.54
N ILE A 251 16.78 -6.85 -5.94
CA ILE A 251 16.24 -6.12 -4.79
C ILE A 251 16.07 -4.64 -5.13
N ARG A 252 15.06 -3.98 -4.56
CA ARG A 252 14.84 -2.56 -4.81
C ARG A 252 15.86 -1.74 -4.02
N MET A 253 16.43 -0.71 -4.63
CA MET A 253 17.27 0.29 -3.97
C MET A 253 16.54 1.63 -3.98
N LEU A 254 16.52 2.30 -2.83
CA LEU A 254 16.15 3.71 -2.71
C LEU A 254 16.96 4.36 -1.58
N ASP A 255 17.02 5.68 -1.59
CA ASP A 255 17.55 6.44 -0.45
C ASP A 255 16.61 6.26 0.75
N THR A 256 17.07 5.56 1.77
CA THR A 256 16.33 5.41 3.03
C THR A 256 16.96 6.27 4.12
N SER A 257 16.21 6.54 5.19
CA SER A 257 16.77 7.19 6.37
C SER A 257 17.78 6.24 7.05
N PRO A 258 18.92 6.73 7.58
CA PRO A 258 20.15 5.94 7.77
C PRO A 258 20.10 4.78 8.77
N SER A 259 18.98 4.53 9.47
CA SER A 259 18.96 3.58 10.58
C SER A 259 18.93 2.11 10.17
N VAL A 260 18.45 1.74 8.98
CA VAL A 260 18.36 0.33 8.55
C VAL A 260 18.77 0.18 7.09
N GLN A 261 19.70 -0.74 6.82
CA GLN A 261 20.33 -0.88 5.52
C GLN A 261 19.59 -1.87 4.60
N VAL A 262 18.88 -2.85 5.18
CA VAL A 262 18.10 -3.85 4.44
C VAL A 262 16.72 -4.01 5.07
N ILE A 263 15.67 -3.95 4.26
CA ILE A 263 14.30 -4.28 4.68
C ILE A 263 13.85 -5.48 3.87
N LEU A 264 13.61 -6.61 4.54
CA LEU A 264 13.04 -7.81 3.93
C LEU A 264 11.52 -7.71 3.96
N GLY A 265 10.96 -7.45 2.79
CA GLY A 265 9.55 -7.19 2.54
C GLY A 265 8.70 -8.44 2.36
N ALA A 266 7.44 -8.23 1.97
CA ALA A 266 6.48 -9.29 1.68
C ALA A 266 6.94 -10.23 0.55
N ASP A 267 7.70 -9.72 -0.43
CA ASP A 267 8.32 -10.50 -1.51
C ASP A 267 9.35 -11.54 -1.03
N PHE A 268 9.96 -11.31 0.13
CA PHE A 268 10.76 -12.30 0.84
C PHE A 268 9.88 -13.13 1.79
N MET A 269 9.09 -12.46 2.65
CA MET A 269 8.34 -13.12 3.73
C MET A 269 7.22 -14.05 3.23
N ARG A 270 6.72 -13.89 2.00
CA ARG A 270 5.74 -14.82 1.41
C ARG A 270 6.31 -16.21 1.16
N ALA A 271 7.61 -16.32 0.93
CA ALA A 271 8.27 -17.59 0.74
C ALA A 271 8.68 -18.26 2.07
N HIS A 272 8.45 -17.61 3.21
CA HIS A 272 8.97 -18.03 4.50
C HIS A 272 7.90 -18.13 5.58
N ARG A 273 8.17 -18.99 6.56
CA ARG A 273 7.53 -18.99 7.88
C ARG A 273 8.54 -18.50 8.90
N ILE A 274 8.14 -17.53 9.70
CA ILE A 274 9.04 -16.79 10.58
C ILE A 274 8.46 -16.79 11.99
N LEU A 275 9.25 -17.18 12.99
CA LEU A 275 8.95 -16.94 14.41
C LEU A 275 9.99 -15.97 14.96
N ILE A 276 9.53 -14.81 15.42
CA ILE A 276 10.33 -13.84 16.16
C ILE A 276 10.10 -14.13 17.64
N SER A 277 11.07 -14.79 18.28
CA SER A 277 11.06 -15.08 19.71
C SER A 277 11.69 -13.92 20.48
N THR A 278 10.86 -13.08 21.07
CA THR A 278 11.31 -11.94 21.86
C THR A 278 11.85 -12.38 23.21
N THR A 279 11.35 -13.50 23.72
CA THR A 279 11.85 -14.14 24.95
C THR A 279 13.27 -14.69 24.81
N GLN A 280 13.66 -15.16 23.61
CA GLN A 280 15.02 -15.69 23.36
C GLN A 280 15.93 -14.75 22.56
N GLN A 281 15.41 -13.62 22.07
CA GLN A 281 16.08 -12.74 21.10
C GLN A 281 16.60 -13.48 19.86
N ARG A 282 15.76 -14.39 19.34
CA ARG A 282 16.06 -15.21 18.15
C ARG A 282 14.93 -15.17 17.16
N ILE A 283 15.27 -15.28 15.89
CA ILE A 283 14.35 -15.49 14.79
C ILE A 283 14.57 -16.90 14.27
N TYR A 284 13.48 -17.64 14.11
CA TYR A 284 13.45 -18.93 13.43
C TYR A 284 12.83 -18.75 12.06
N LEU A 285 13.51 -19.22 11.03
CA LEU A 285 13.18 -18.97 9.63
C LEU A 285 13.21 -20.29 8.85
N THR A 286 12.09 -20.60 8.18
CA THR A 286 12.00 -21.76 7.28
C THR A 286 11.53 -21.28 5.91
N TYR A 287 12.25 -21.66 4.86
CA TYR A 287 11.76 -21.53 3.49
C TYR A 287 10.61 -22.53 3.24
N THR A 288 9.46 -22.01 2.85
CA THR A 288 8.21 -22.77 2.67
C THR A 288 7.80 -22.95 1.21
N GLY A 289 8.61 -22.49 0.27
CA GLY A 289 8.36 -22.58 -1.17
C GLY A 289 7.91 -21.26 -1.80
N GLY A 290 7.96 -21.22 -3.14
CA GLY A 290 7.64 -20.04 -3.95
C GLY A 290 8.85 -19.18 -4.30
N ASP A 291 8.63 -18.21 -5.18
CA ASP A 291 9.69 -17.30 -5.63
C ASP A 291 10.08 -16.34 -4.50
N ILE A 292 11.38 -16.25 -4.20
CA ILE A 292 11.95 -15.21 -3.36
C ILE A 292 12.36 -14.04 -4.27
N PHE A 293 11.94 -12.82 -3.94
CA PHE A 293 12.21 -11.62 -4.75
C PHE A 293 11.74 -11.73 -6.22
N PRO A 294 10.46 -12.05 -6.48
CA PRO A 294 9.95 -12.17 -7.85
C PRO A 294 10.18 -10.88 -8.65
N LYS A 295 10.77 -11.03 -9.85
CA LYS A 295 11.06 -9.92 -10.77
C LYS A 295 9.83 -9.07 -11.13
N VAL A 296 8.66 -9.71 -11.15
CA VAL A 296 7.37 -9.07 -11.37
C VAL A 296 6.46 -9.40 -10.19
N PRO A 297 6.32 -8.49 -9.21
CA PRO A 297 5.27 -8.61 -8.21
C PRO A 297 3.89 -8.56 -8.89
N GLY A 298 2.95 -9.40 -8.44
CA GLY A 298 1.56 -9.30 -8.85
C GLY A 298 1.02 -10.50 -9.65
N ILE A 299 0.37 -10.23 -10.79
CA ILE A 299 -0.66 -11.09 -11.39
C ILE A 299 -0.24 -12.52 -11.78
N ASN A 300 1.05 -12.75 -12.02
CA ASN A 300 1.56 -14.06 -12.43
C ASN A 300 1.91 -14.96 -11.26
N GLN A 301 1.95 -14.42 -10.05
CA GLN A 301 2.32 -15.17 -8.85
C GLN A 301 1.16 -16.05 -8.36
N ALA A 302 1.48 -17.27 -7.92
CA ALA A 302 0.47 -18.24 -7.46
C ALA A 302 -0.38 -17.70 -6.30
N TRP A 303 0.24 -17.00 -5.35
CA TRP A 303 -0.47 -16.38 -4.23
C TRP A 303 -1.48 -15.32 -4.69
N PHE A 304 -1.15 -14.56 -5.73
CA PHE A 304 -2.04 -13.54 -6.27
C PHE A 304 -3.23 -14.19 -6.98
N ARG A 305 -2.99 -15.24 -7.77
CA ARG A 305 -4.08 -16.01 -8.40
C ARG A 305 -5.02 -16.61 -7.36
N ALA A 306 -4.49 -17.04 -6.21
CA ALA A 306 -5.30 -17.48 -5.08
C ALA A 306 -6.16 -16.35 -4.50
N GLU A 307 -5.66 -15.11 -4.41
CA GLU A 307 -6.48 -13.94 -4.02
C GLU A 307 -7.63 -13.68 -5.00
N VAL A 308 -7.35 -13.72 -6.30
CA VAL A 308 -8.36 -13.54 -7.35
C VAL A 308 -9.43 -14.63 -7.25
N ALA A 309 -9.02 -15.89 -7.11
CA ALA A 309 -9.92 -17.03 -6.98
C ALA A 309 -10.76 -16.98 -5.69
N ALA A 310 -10.18 -16.46 -4.60
CA ALA A 310 -10.88 -16.23 -3.34
C ALA A 310 -11.82 -15.00 -3.37
N GLY A 311 -11.89 -14.28 -4.49
CA GLY A 311 -12.80 -13.15 -4.67
C GLY A 311 -12.29 -11.82 -4.09
N ASN A 312 -11.01 -11.72 -3.73
CA ASN A 312 -10.44 -10.49 -3.16
C ASN A 312 -10.67 -9.30 -4.12
N PRO A 313 -11.41 -8.25 -3.71
CA PRO A 313 -11.78 -7.17 -4.62
C PRO A 313 -10.57 -6.34 -5.09
N ASP A 314 -9.53 -6.19 -4.28
CA ASP A 314 -8.31 -5.48 -4.70
C ASP A 314 -7.54 -6.31 -5.75
N ALA A 315 -7.55 -7.64 -5.61
CA ALA A 315 -6.95 -8.53 -6.61
C ALA A 315 -7.73 -8.49 -7.94
N GLN A 316 -9.06 -8.43 -7.87
CA GLN A 316 -9.91 -8.25 -9.04
C GLN A 316 -9.67 -6.91 -9.73
N VAL A 317 -9.50 -5.81 -8.99
CA VAL A 317 -9.10 -4.52 -9.57
C VAL A 317 -7.77 -4.65 -10.31
N ARG A 318 -6.75 -5.26 -9.70
CA ARG A 318 -5.45 -5.43 -10.35
C ARG A 318 -5.52 -6.33 -11.59
N MET A 319 -6.43 -7.31 -11.63
CA MET A 319 -6.72 -8.09 -12.85
C MET A 319 -7.35 -7.21 -13.93
N GLY A 320 -8.31 -6.36 -13.59
CA GLY A 320 -8.88 -5.40 -14.54
C GLY A 320 -7.84 -4.43 -15.08
N ASP A 321 -6.90 -3.97 -14.24
CA ASP A 321 -5.77 -3.15 -14.67
C ASP A 321 -4.88 -3.91 -15.66
N ALA A 322 -4.52 -5.16 -15.35
CA ALA A 322 -3.71 -6.00 -16.22
C ALA A 322 -4.34 -6.26 -17.60
N GLU A 323 -5.66 -6.49 -17.66
CA GLU A 323 -6.39 -6.62 -18.92
C GLU A 323 -6.34 -5.32 -19.75
N GLY A 324 -6.41 -4.16 -19.10
CA GLY A 324 -6.27 -2.86 -19.75
C GLY A 324 -4.84 -2.49 -20.15
N GLU A 325 -3.83 -3.09 -19.53
CA GLU A 325 -2.41 -2.92 -19.84
C GLU A 325 -1.99 -3.73 -21.09
N LYS A 326 -2.80 -4.73 -21.51
CA LYS A 326 -2.53 -5.53 -22.71
C LYS A 326 -2.40 -4.66 -23.99
N PRO A 327 -1.58 -5.11 -24.96
CA PRO A 327 -1.52 -4.51 -26.29
C PRO A 327 -2.92 -4.37 -26.90
N THR A 328 -3.13 -3.32 -27.69
CA THR A 328 -4.47 -3.02 -28.24
C THR A 328 -5.07 -4.20 -29.03
N ALA A 329 -4.25 -4.99 -29.72
CA ALA A 329 -4.70 -6.16 -30.48
C ALA A 329 -5.22 -7.33 -29.60
N GLU A 330 -4.80 -7.39 -28.33
CA GLU A 330 -5.13 -8.47 -27.37
C GLU A 330 -6.10 -8.01 -26.28
N ARG A 331 -6.48 -6.74 -26.29
CA ARG A 331 -7.25 -6.10 -25.24
C ARG A 331 -8.72 -6.46 -25.36
N ASP A 332 -9.25 -7.07 -24.32
CA ASP A 332 -10.69 -7.21 -24.12
C ASP A 332 -11.18 -6.18 -23.10
N ASN A 333 -11.73 -5.07 -23.59
CA ASN A 333 -12.32 -4.04 -22.75
C ASN A 333 -13.50 -4.58 -21.92
N GLY A 334 -14.20 -5.60 -22.42
CA GLY A 334 -15.28 -6.28 -21.70
C GLY A 334 -14.74 -7.08 -20.50
N ALA A 335 -13.62 -7.79 -20.66
CA ALA A 335 -12.96 -8.49 -19.56
C ALA A 335 -12.49 -7.53 -18.47
N GLN A 336 -11.89 -6.40 -18.84
CA GLN A 336 -11.49 -5.35 -17.89
C GLN A 336 -12.69 -4.82 -17.09
N VAL A 337 -13.77 -4.42 -17.77
CA VAL A 337 -14.99 -3.91 -17.12
C VAL A 337 -15.62 -4.96 -16.21
N THR A 338 -15.63 -6.23 -16.62
CA THR A 338 -16.15 -7.35 -15.82
C THR A 338 -15.42 -7.48 -14.48
N TRP A 339 -14.08 -7.35 -14.48
CA TRP A 339 -13.31 -7.38 -13.24
C TRP A 339 -13.63 -6.21 -12.31
N TYR A 340 -13.75 -5.00 -12.85
CA TYR A 340 -14.15 -3.84 -12.04
C TYR A 340 -15.57 -3.96 -11.51
N GLN A 341 -16.51 -4.51 -12.28
CA GLN A 341 -17.88 -4.76 -11.80
C GLN A 341 -17.89 -5.75 -10.62
N LYS A 342 -17.12 -6.84 -10.69
CA LYS A 342 -17.01 -7.81 -9.58
C LYS A 342 -16.48 -7.16 -8.30
N ALA A 343 -15.46 -6.31 -8.41
CA ALA A 343 -14.89 -5.62 -7.25
C ALA A 343 -15.81 -4.50 -6.74
N ALA A 344 -16.44 -3.73 -7.63
CA ALA A 344 -17.36 -2.65 -7.27
C ALA A 344 -18.63 -3.17 -6.58
N ALA A 345 -19.11 -4.36 -6.96
CA ALA A 345 -20.22 -5.04 -6.30
C ALA A 345 -19.93 -5.42 -4.84
N GLN A 346 -18.64 -5.55 -4.48
CA GLN A 346 -18.17 -5.77 -3.11
C GLN A 346 -17.89 -4.45 -2.37
N GLY A 347 -18.23 -3.29 -2.96
CA GLY A 347 -18.00 -1.97 -2.38
C GLY A 347 -16.60 -1.42 -2.59
N ASN A 348 -15.76 -2.02 -3.44
CA ASN A 348 -14.40 -1.53 -3.66
C ASN A 348 -14.41 -0.15 -4.33
N ARG A 349 -13.98 0.87 -3.58
CA ARG A 349 -13.97 2.27 -4.04
C ARG A 349 -13.14 2.47 -5.31
N THR A 350 -11.97 1.84 -5.39
CA THR A 350 -11.08 1.96 -6.55
C THR A 350 -11.73 1.38 -7.79
N ALA A 351 -12.41 0.24 -7.66
CA ALA A 351 -13.19 -0.37 -8.73
C ALA A 351 -14.35 0.53 -9.18
N GLN A 352 -15.08 1.14 -8.25
CA GLN A 352 -16.16 2.10 -8.56
C GLN A 352 -15.64 3.30 -9.36
N ILE A 353 -14.50 3.88 -8.97
CA ILE A 353 -13.88 4.98 -9.74
C ILE A 353 -13.46 4.52 -11.13
N LYS A 354 -12.79 3.37 -11.24
CA LYS A 354 -12.34 2.83 -12.53
C LYS A 354 -13.53 2.48 -13.44
N LEU A 355 -14.60 1.90 -12.89
CA LEU A 355 -15.82 1.61 -13.62
C LEU A 355 -16.52 2.89 -14.08
N GLY A 356 -16.61 3.89 -13.20
CA GLY A 356 -17.18 5.20 -13.53
C GLY A 356 -16.45 5.89 -14.68
N ARG A 357 -15.11 5.86 -14.65
CA ARG A 357 -14.23 6.36 -15.72
C ARG A 357 -14.46 5.60 -17.04
N LYS A 358 -14.58 4.27 -17.00
CA LYS A 358 -14.85 3.47 -18.21
C LYS A 358 -16.23 3.75 -18.81
N LYS A 359 -17.26 3.85 -17.97
CA LYS A 359 -18.61 4.24 -18.41
C LYS A 359 -18.62 5.64 -19.01
N PHE A 360 -17.99 6.61 -18.34
CA PHE A 360 -17.84 7.98 -18.86
C PHE A 360 -17.17 7.99 -20.24
N ALA A 361 -16.01 7.34 -20.38
CA ALA A 361 -15.29 7.29 -21.65
C ALA A 361 -16.16 6.68 -22.76
N SER A 362 -16.93 5.63 -22.46
CA SER A 362 -17.84 4.97 -23.40
C SER A 362 -19.12 5.77 -23.75
N GLY A 363 -19.40 6.85 -23.03
CA GLY A 363 -20.58 7.71 -23.23
C GLY A 363 -21.76 7.41 -22.29
N ASP A 364 -21.64 6.39 -21.44
CA ASP A 364 -22.59 6.13 -20.33
C ASP A 364 -22.28 7.08 -19.16
N PHE A 365 -22.59 8.37 -19.35
CA PHE A 365 -22.33 9.41 -18.37
C PHE A 365 -23.16 9.23 -17.09
N ALA A 366 -24.43 8.81 -17.23
CA ALA A 366 -25.32 8.57 -16.10
C ALA A 366 -24.83 7.39 -15.24
N GLY A 367 -24.47 6.26 -15.86
CA GLY A 367 -23.89 5.13 -15.15
C GLY A 367 -22.54 5.48 -14.52
N GLY A 368 -21.73 6.29 -15.20
CA GLY A 368 -20.47 6.81 -14.64
C GLY A 368 -20.69 7.65 -13.37
N ALA A 369 -21.67 8.55 -13.39
CA ALA A 369 -22.02 9.37 -12.23
C ALA A 369 -22.50 8.53 -11.03
N ILE A 370 -23.24 7.44 -11.28
CA ILE A 370 -23.67 6.50 -10.22
C ILE A 370 -22.46 5.89 -9.51
N ASP A 371 -21.49 5.35 -10.25
CA ASP A 371 -20.32 4.71 -9.64
C ASP A 371 -19.43 5.74 -8.93
N PHE A 372 -19.25 6.93 -9.50
CA PHE A 372 -18.52 8.01 -8.83
C PHE A 372 -19.18 8.44 -7.53
N LYS A 373 -20.52 8.52 -7.49
CA LYS A 373 -21.27 8.85 -6.27
C LYS A 373 -21.10 7.78 -5.19
N GLN A 374 -21.12 6.50 -5.56
CA GLN A 374 -20.83 5.41 -4.62
C GLN A 374 -19.41 5.52 -4.05
N ALA A 375 -18.42 5.82 -4.89
CA ALA A 375 -17.05 6.01 -4.44
C ALA A 375 -16.89 7.25 -3.54
N GLN A 376 -17.65 8.32 -3.82
CA GLN A 376 -17.62 9.57 -3.06
C GLN A 376 -18.27 9.40 -1.68
N ALA A 377 -19.30 8.57 -1.56
CA ALA A 377 -19.93 8.23 -0.28
C ALA A 377 -18.97 7.57 0.71
N GLN A 378 -17.95 6.86 0.22
CA GLN A 378 -16.89 6.28 1.04
C GLN A 378 -15.82 7.31 1.41
N ARG A 379 -15.44 8.17 0.45
CA ARG A 379 -14.49 9.27 0.68
C ARG A 379 -14.59 10.34 -0.41
N VAL A 380 -14.73 11.57 0.06
CA VAL A 380 -14.72 12.78 -0.77
C VAL A 380 -13.27 13.18 -1.09
N THR A 381 -12.98 13.40 -2.37
CA THR A 381 -11.74 14.05 -2.84
C THR A 381 -12.06 15.11 -3.88
N LEU A 382 -11.20 16.12 -4.03
CA LEU A 382 -11.37 17.19 -5.02
C LEU A 382 -11.48 16.61 -6.45
N GLN A 383 -10.57 15.71 -6.83
CA GLN A 383 -10.57 15.07 -8.14
C GLN A 383 -11.84 14.24 -8.40
N LEU A 384 -12.26 13.38 -7.46
CA LEU A 384 -13.46 12.56 -7.63
C LEU A 384 -14.73 13.43 -7.72
N THR A 385 -14.75 14.55 -7.00
CA THR A 385 -15.88 15.50 -7.03
C THR A 385 -15.96 16.19 -8.39
N ALA A 386 -14.82 16.55 -8.97
CA ALA A 386 -14.73 17.11 -10.31
C ALA A 386 -15.15 16.08 -11.41
N GLU A 387 -14.73 14.82 -11.28
CA GLU A 387 -15.14 13.73 -12.19
C GLU A 387 -16.64 13.42 -12.10
N LEU A 388 -17.20 13.37 -10.88
CA LEU A 388 -18.64 13.21 -10.66
C LEU A 388 -19.44 14.36 -11.30
N TYR A 389 -18.94 15.60 -11.20
CA TYR A 389 -19.55 16.73 -11.87
C TYR A 389 -19.57 16.55 -13.40
N LEU A 390 -18.43 16.19 -14.01
CA LEU A 390 -18.38 16.00 -15.46
C LEU A 390 -19.38 14.94 -15.92
N ALA A 391 -19.42 13.79 -15.24
CA ALA A 391 -20.36 12.72 -15.56
C ALA A 391 -21.82 13.18 -15.42
N SER A 392 -22.16 13.88 -14.33
CA SER A 392 -23.51 14.38 -14.09
C SER A 392 -23.91 15.48 -15.09
N ALA A 393 -22.98 16.37 -15.43
CA ALA A 393 -23.21 17.44 -16.39
C ALA A 393 -23.41 16.90 -17.81
N ARG A 394 -22.58 15.94 -18.23
CA ARG A 394 -22.72 15.25 -19.53
C ARG A 394 -23.98 14.38 -19.61
N SER A 395 -24.55 13.97 -18.47
CA SER A 395 -25.87 13.32 -18.42
C SER A 395 -27.05 14.31 -18.35
N GLY A 396 -26.83 15.60 -18.57
CA GLY A 396 -27.87 16.64 -18.57
C GLY A 396 -28.19 17.28 -17.22
N ASN A 397 -27.46 16.95 -16.15
CA ASN A 397 -27.73 17.40 -14.78
C ASN A 397 -26.74 18.47 -14.27
N ALA A 398 -26.22 19.31 -15.17
CA ALA A 398 -25.14 20.25 -14.84
C ALA A 398 -25.48 21.22 -13.69
N ALA A 399 -26.70 21.77 -13.69
CA ALA A 399 -27.14 22.72 -12.65
C ALA A 399 -27.18 22.08 -11.25
N GLN A 400 -27.77 20.89 -11.14
CA GLN A 400 -27.81 20.15 -9.87
C GLN A 400 -26.41 19.76 -9.41
N ALA A 401 -25.54 19.32 -10.33
CA ALA A 401 -24.18 18.93 -9.99
C ALA A 401 -23.35 20.10 -9.42
N LEU A 402 -23.60 21.35 -9.87
CA LEU A 402 -22.97 22.54 -9.27
C LEU A 402 -23.46 22.80 -7.85
N GLU A 403 -24.75 22.62 -7.56
CA GLU A 403 -25.29 22.75 -6.21
C GLU A 403 -24.74 21.66 -5.28
N ASP A 404 -24.61 20.43 -5.77
CA ASP A 404 -24.03 19.32 -5.02
C ASP A 404 -22.56 19.59 -4.63
N ILE A 405 -21.77 20.19 -5.52
CA ILE A 405 -20.40 20.62 -5.20
C ILE A 405 -20.40 21.65 -4.07
N LYS A 406 -21.27 22.66 -4.13
CA LYS A 406 -21.36 23.71 -3.10
C LYS A 406 -21.79 23.16 -1.75
N ALA A 407 -22.66 22.15 -1.74
CA ALA A 407 -23.11 21.46 -0.54
C ALA A 407 -22.05 20.48 0.03
N THR A 408 -21.13 20.01 -0.81
CA THR A 408 -20.07 19.08 -0.40
C THR A 408 -19.04 19.80 0.47
N LYS A 409 -18.75 19.25 1.66
CA LYS A 409 -17.71 19.76 2.56
C LYS A 409 -16.31 19.44 2.02
N LEU A 410 -15.84 20.23 1.07
CA LEU A 410 -14.49 20.11 0.51
C LEU A 410 -13.47 20.82 1.42
N LYS A 411 -12.47 20.08 1.88
CA LYS A 411 -11.30 20.65 2.57
C LYS A 411 -10.48 21.41 1.51
N LYS A 412 -10.26 22.72 1.73
CA LYS A 412 -9.32 23.48 0.88
C LYS A 412 -7.94 22.89 1.05
N THR A 413 -7.28 22.62 -0.06
CA THR A 413 -5.92 22.08 -0.06
C THR A 413 -5.05 22.87 -1.01
N ASP A 414 -3.75 22.70 -0.84
CA ASP A 414 -2.72 23.15 -1.74
C ASP A 414 -2.51 22.21 -2.96
N ASP A 415 -3.34 21.18 -3.09
CA ASP A 415 -3.29 20.25 -4.22
C ASP A 415 -3.80 20.92 -5.51
N TRP A 416 -3.20 20.56 -6.65
CA TRP A 416 -3.57 21.14 -7.93
C TRP A 416 -5.04 20.87 -8.32
N SER A 417 -5.66 19.79 -7.83
CA SER A 417 -7.07 19.46 -8.06
C SER A 417 -8.04 20.56 -7.58
N GLN A 418 -7.61 21.45 -6.67
CA GLN A 418 -8.42 22.59 -6.27
C GLN A 418 -8.77 23.49 -7.46
N ASN A 419 -7.86 23.61 -8.44
CA ASN A 419 -8.10 24.39 -9.66
C ASN A 419 -9.22 23.81 -10.52
N LEU A 420 -9.43 22.48 -10.51
CA LEU A 420 -10.54 21.84 -11.23
C LEU A 420 -11.88 22.25 -10.65
N ILE A 421 -11.99 22.25 -9.31
CA ILE A 421 -13.20 22.68 -8.61
C ILE A 421 -13.44 24.17 -8.84
N ASP A 422 -12.41 25.01 -8.78
CA ASP A 422 -12.56 26.45 -9.02
C ASP A 422 -12.95 26.76 -10.48
N PHE A 423 -12.46 25.98 -11.45
CA PHE A 423 -12.86 26.08 -12.86
C PHE A 423 -14.32 25.65 -13.07
N VAL A 424 -14.70 24.49 -12.54
CA VAL A 424 -16.08 23.97 -12.62
C VAL A 424 -17.10 24.94 -11.98
N LEU A 425 -16.72 25.59 -10.87
CA LEU A 425 -17.54 26.61 -10.20
C LEU A 425 -17.49 27.99 -10.89
N GLY A 426 -16.78 28.14 -12.01
CA GLY A 426 -16.66 29.40 -12.76
C GLY A 426 -15.84 30.49 -12.07
N LYS A 427 -15.03 30.16 -11.06
CA LYS A 427 -14.17 31.13 -10.35
C LYS A 427 -12.89 31.46 -11.13
N ILE A 428 -12.46 30.55 -12.01
CA ILE A 428 -11.36 30.76 -12.94
C ILE A 428 -11.79 30.36 -14.35
N ASP A 429 -11.22 31.03 -15.34
CA ASP A 429 -11.42 30.74 -16.76
C ASP A 429 -10.37 29.73 -17.30
N SER A 430 -10.51 29.35 -18.56
CA SER A 430 -9.63 28.38 -19.23
C SER A 430 -8.19 28.89 -19.37
N GLU A 431 -7.98 30.19 -19.55
CA GLU A 431 -6.64 30.78 -19.64
C GLU A 431 -5.90 30.69 -18.30
N LYS A 432 -6.59 31.01 -17.20
CA LYS A 432 -6.06 30.86 -15.85
C LYS A 432 -5.77 29.41 -15.53
N LEU A 433 -6.68 28.48 -15.85
CA LEU A 433 -6.47 27.05 -15.56
C LEU A 433 -5.18 26.52 -16.22
N ARG A 434 -4.92 26.86 -17.49
CA ARG A 434 -3.69 26.48 -18.22
C ARG A 434 -2.40 27.01 -17.58
N LYS A 435 -2.46 28.20 -16.98
CA LYS A 435 -1.30 28.89 -16.40
C LYS A 435 -1.00 28.47 -14.96
N ARG A 436 -1.86 27.69 -14.30
CA ARG A 436 -1.65 27.27 -12.92
C ARG A 436 -0.51 26.25 -12.83
N PRO A 437 0.55 26.53 -12.03
CA PRO A 437 1.65 25.59 -11.88
C PRO A 437 1.15 24.32 -11.19
N ALA A 438 1.64 23.17 -11.64
CA ALA A 438 1.43 21.90 -10.96
C ALA A 438 1.96 21.99 -9.51
N LYS A 439 1.23 21.39 -8.57
CA LYS A 439 1.57 21.37 -7.13
C LYS A 439 1.14 20.04 -6.54
N GLY A 440 1.80 19.62 -5.45
CA GLY A 440 1.51 18.34 -4.81
C GLY A 440 2.00 17.15 -5.64
N MET A 441 1.14 16.15 -5.85
CA MET A 441 1.48 14.93 -6.59
C MET A 441 1.40 15.07 -8.12
N TRP A 442 1.02 16.25 -8.62
CA TRP A 442 0.80 16.48 -10.04
C TRP A 442 2.11 16.80 -10.76
N SER A 443 2.39 16.08 -11.84
CA SER A 443 3.41 16.48 -12.80
C SER A 443 2.88 17.63 -13.68
N LYS A 444 3.80 18.38 -14.30
CA LYS A 444 3.44 19.43 -15.27
C LYS A 444 2.56 18.88 -16.39
N ASP A 445 2.88 17.70 -16.90
CA ASP A 445 2.17 17.07 -18.00
C ASP A 445 0.78 16.58 -17.57
N ALA A 446 0.66 15.99 -16.37
CA ALA A 446 -0.62 15.56 -15.82
C ALA A 446 -1.58 16.74 -15.59
N ALA A 447 -1.06 17.85 -15.06
CA ALA A 447 -1.82 19.08 -14.88
C ALA A 447 -2.30 19.65 -16.22
N ALA A 448 -1.43 19.70 -17.24
CA ALA A 448 -1.77 20.18 -18.58
C ALA A 448 -2.82 19.30 -19.27
N CYS A 449 -2.59 17.97 -19.28
CA CYS A 449 -3.51 16.96 -19.80
C CYS A 449 -4.92 17.12 -19.19
N THR A 450 -5.00 17.23 -17.87
CA THR A 450 -6.28 17.34 -17.16
C THR A 450 -6.93 18.70 -17.38
N ALA A 451 -6.16 19.79 -17.42
CA ALA A 451 -6.70 21.12 -17.69
C ALA A 451 -7.38 21.19 -19.07
N GLU A 452 -6.71 20.74 -20.13
CA GLU A 452 -7.28 20.74 -21.47
C GLU A 452 -8.49 19.81 -21.59
N PHE A 453 -8.46 18.65 -20.92
CA PHE A 453 -9.62 17.76 -20.86
C PHE A 453 -10.83 18.45 -20.23
N TYR A 454 -10.68 19.10 -19.07
CA TYR A 454 -11.80 19.79 -18.42
C TYR A 454 -12.31 20.98 -19.24
N ILE A 455 -11.42 21.71 -19.93
CA ILE A 455 -11.80 22.79 -20.86
C ILE A 455 -12.63 22.21 -22.01
N ALA A 456 -12.18 21.12 -22.63
CA ALA A 456 -12.92 20.44 -23.68
C ALA A 456 -14.31 19.98 -23.20
N GLN A 457 -14.37 19.36 -22.02
CA GLN A 457 -15.64 18.92 -21.44
C GLN A 457 -16.60 20.08 -21.17
N SER A 458 -16.09 21.24 -20.72
CA SER A 458 -16.92 22.44 -20.51
C SER A 458 -17.57 22.91 -21.81
N HIS A 459 -16.85 22.87 -22.93
CA HIS A 459 -17.40 23.20 -24.25
C HIS A 459 -18.44 22.16 -24.70
N LEU A 460 -18.19 20.86 -24.49
CA LEU A 460 -19.15 19.80 -24.83
C LEU A 460 -20.44 19.91 -24.03
N ILE A 461 -20.34 20.19 -22.73
CA ILE A 461 -21.51 20.44 -21.86
C ILE A 461 -22.31 21.66 -22.34
N ALA A 462 -21.63 22.69 -22.87
CA ALA A 462 -22.27 23.88 -23.44
C ALA A 462 -22.78 23.70 -24.89
N GLY A 463 -22.64 22.50 -25.49
CA GLY A 463 -23.02 22.24 -26.88
C GLY A 463 -22.08 22.87 -27.93
N GLN A 464 -20.87 23.26 -27.53
CA GLN A 464 -19.89 23.97 -28.37
C GLN A 464 -18.83 23.03 -28.95
N ALA A 465 -19.26 22.06 -29.76
CA ALA A 465 -18.39 21.01 -30.33
C ALA A 465 -17.14 21.56 -31.06
N ALA A 466 -17.28 22.65 -31.81
CA ALA A 466 -16.17 23.27 -32.55
C ALA A 466 -15.08 23.83 -31.62
N LEU A 467 -15.47 24.33 -30.43
CA LEU A 467 -14.52 24.81 -29.42
C LEU A 467 -13.93 23.67 -28.59
N ALA A 468 -14.66 22.55 -28.46
CA ALA A 468 -14.18 21.37 -27.76
C ALA A 468 -13.05 20.65 -28.51
N ARG A 469 -13.16 20.50 -29.84
CA ARG A 469 -12.20 19.75 -30.68
C ARG A 469 -10.73 20.11 -30.42
N PRO A 470 -10.27 21.36 -30.51
CA PRO A 470 -8.87 21.70 -30.28
C PRO A 470 -8.40 21.39 -28.85
N ALA A 471 -9.29 21.52 -27.86
CA ALA A 471 -8.97 21.18 -26.47
C ALA A 471 -8.89 19.66 -26.26
N LEU A 472 -9.71 18.85 -26.95
CA LEU A 472 -9.59 17.39 -26.94
C LEU A 472 -8.25 16.94 -27.53
N GLU A 473 -7.86 17.49 -28.68
CA GLU A 473 -6.58 17.20 -29.33
C GLU A 473 -5.40 17.61 -28.44
N ALA A 474 -5.47 18.79 -27.81
CA ALA A 474 -4.47 19.26 -26.86
C ALA A 474 -4.37 18.38 -25.61
N ALA A 475 -5.51 17.89 -25.10
CA ALA A 475 -5.53 16.94 -23.98
C ALA A 475 -4.78 15.65 -24.38
N ILE A 476 -5.16 15.03 -25.50
CA ILE A 476 -4.52 13.79 -26.00
C ILE A 476 -3.02 13.98 -26.18
N ALA A 477 -2.58 15.12 -26.74
CA ALA A 477 -1.17 15.41 -26.95
C ALA A 477 -0.38 15.65 -25.64
N ALA A 478 -1.02 16.21 -24.61
CA ALA A 478 -0.39 16.49 -23.32
C ALA A 478 -0.31 15.26 -22.41
N CYS A 479 -1.20 14.29 -22.56
CA CYS A 479 -1.20 13.07 -21.76
C CYS A 479 -0.09 12.11 -22.23
N LYS A 480 1.02 12.02 -21.48
CA LYS A 480 2.13 11.11 -21.78
C LYS A 480 1.80 9.62 -21.61
N ASP A 481 0.80 9.32 -20.77
CA ASP A 481 0.32 7.97 -20.48
C ASP A 481 -1.13 7.80 -20.94
N ARG A 482 -1.59 6.55 -21.08
CA ARG A 482 -3.02 6.22 -21.29
C ARG A 482 -3.82 6.50 -20.01
N THR A 483 -4.06 7.78 -19.73
CA THR A 483 -4.91 8.22 -18.62
C THR A 483 -6.38 8.15 -19.01
N PHE A 484 -7.26 8.24 -18.00
CA PHE A 484 -8.70 8.36 -18.21
C PHE A 484 -9.04 9.55 -19.12
N GLU A 485 -8.39 10.70 -18.91
CA GLU A 485 -8.60 11.92 -19.68
C GLU A 485 -8.25 11.69 -21.15
N SER A 486 -7.11 11.05 -21.45
CA SER A 486 -6.71 10.76 -22.83
C SER A 486 -7.66 9.80 -23.54
N GLU A 487 -8.11 8.75 -22.85
CA GLU A 487 -9.03 7.75 -23.39
C GLU A 487 -10.41 8.36 -23.66
N ALA A 488 -10.95 9.10 -22.68
CA ALA A 488 -12.22 9.79 -22.82
C ALA A 488 -12.17 10.89 -23.89
N ALA A 489 -11.07 11.64 -23.97
CA ALA A 489 -10.89 12.67 -25.00
C ALA A 489 -10.89 12.08 -26.41
N GLN A 490 -10.17 10.97 -26.62
CA GLN A 490 -10.16 10.27 -27.90
C GLN A 490 -11.56 9.77 -28.28
N MET A 491 -12.27 9.14 -27.34
CA MET A 491 -13.64 8.65 -27.60
C MET A 491 -14.62 9.80 -27.89
N ASP A 492 -14.50 10.94 -27.22
CA ASP A 492 -15.30 12.13 -27.56
C ASP A 492 -14.94 12.69 -28.94
N LEU A 493 -13.65 12.76 -29.30
CA LEU A 493 -13.20 13.22 -30.60
C LEU A 493 -13.75 12.35 -31.75
N ASP A 494 -13.79 11.03 -31.54
CA ASP A 494 -14.33 10.06 -32.49
C ASP A 494 -15.86 10.20 -32.68
N ARG A 495 -16.57 10.70 -31.66
CA ARG A 495 -18.02 10.99 -31.72
C ARG A 495 -18.33 12.32 -32.38
N LEU A 496 -17.40 13.27 -32.42
CA LEU A 496 -17.63 14.58 -33.00
C LEU A 496 -17.66 14.49 -34.54
N PRO A 497 -18.64 15.14 -35.20
CA PRO A 497 -18.65 15.23 -36.66
C PRO A 497 -17.35 15.88 -37.16
N ARG A 498 -16.75 15.29 -38.19
CA ARG A 498 -15.48 15.73 -38.77
C ARG A 498 -15.57 17.13 -39.34
#